data_AF-A0A081PCN0-F1
#
_entry.id   AF-A0A081PCN0-F1
#
_cell.length_a   1.000
_cell.length_b   1.000
_cell.length_c   1.000
_cell.angle_alpha   90.00
_cell.angle_beta   90.00
_cell.angle_gamma   90.00
#
_symmetry.space_group_name_H-M   'P 1'
#
loop_
_entity.id
_entity.type
_entity.pdbx_description
1 polymer ?
#
loop_
_entity_poly.entity_id
_entity_poly.type
_entity_poly.pdbx_seq_one_letter_code
_entity_poly.pdbx_strand_id
1 'polypeptide(L)'
;MKNKILLFAIILISSLTSEKLAGQTKKDVYYVVDTLSTAPNNKIAELGTEGNLKYISFYCKCVPPYNRNLTFVYDPGKQNVQILREINHPTLSWKDLQELIVKAGAEFKHQYNLTILEVLPDKTYRSANVRLVLYPETTVDFEKL
;
A
#
# COMPACT_ATOMS: atom_id res chain seq x y z
N MET A 1 -12.82 50.75 21.70
CA MET A 1 -13.81 49.80 21.13
C MET A 1 -13.34 49.11 19.85
N LYS A 2 -12.64 49.77 18.91
CA LYS A 2 -12.12 49.15 17.66
C LYS A 2 -11.28 47.87 17.87
N ASN A 3 -10.41 47.82 18.89
CA ASN A 3 -9.55 46.64 19.11
C ASN A 3 -10.29 45.39 19.61
N LYS A 4 -11.48 45.52 20.21
CA LYS A 4 -12.27 44.37 20.66
C LYS A 4 -13.01 43.67 19.51
N ILE A 5 -13.35 44.41 18.45
CA ILE A 5 -14.02 43.89 17.26
C ILE A 5 -13.03 43.08 16.41
N LEU A 6 -11.78 43.52 16.32
CA LEU A 6 -10.72 42.82 15.58
C LEU A 6 -10.39 41.45 16.19
N LEU A 7 -10.32 41.35 17.53
CA LEU A 7 -10.09 40.07 18.21
C LEU A 7 -11.23 39.07 17.97
N PHE A 8 -12.48 39.56 17.94
CA PHE A 8 -13.65 38.72 17.70
C PHE A 8 -13.67 38.15 16.27
N ALA A 9 -13.23 38.94 15.28
CA ALA A 9 -13.14 38.49 13.89
C ALA A 9 -12.08 37.40 13.67
N ILE A 10 -10.93 37.50 14.34
CA ILE A 10 -9.84 36.52 14.24
C ILE A 10 -10.27 35.17 14.84
N ILE A 11 -10.97 35.18 15.98
CA ILE A 11 -11.47 33.96 16.62
C ILE A 11 -12.52 33.27 15.73
N LEU A 12 -13.41 34.04 15.10
CA LEU A 12 -14.46 33.50 14.22
C LEU A 12 -13.88 32.81 12.98
N ILE A 13 -12.82 33.37 12.39
CA ILE A 13 -12.14 32.79 11.22
C ILE A 13 -11.39 31.51 11.60
N SER A 14 -10.81 31.43 12.81
CA SER A 14 -10.12 30.22 13.27
C SER A 14 -11.05 29.05 13.59
N SER A 15 -12.31 29.30 13.92
CA SER A 15 -13.31 28.23 14.10
C SER A 15 -13.85 27.66 12.78
N LEU A 16 -13.76 28.40 11.67
CA LEU A 16 -14.27 27.96 10.36
C LEU A 16 -13.30 27.04 9.59
N THR A 17 -12.06 26.87 10.07
CA THR A 17 -11.05 26.03 9.39
C THR A 17 -10.97 24.60 9.92
N SER A 18 -11.82 24.22 10.88
CA SER A 18 -11.71 22.92 11.58
C SER A 18 -12.49 21.75 10.96
N GLU A 19 -13.20 21.94 9.84
CA GLU A 19 -14.13 20.91 9.32
C GLU A 19 -13.53 19.90 8.31
N LYS A 20 -12.21 19.87 8.07
CA LYS A 20 -11.63 19.00 7.00
C LYS A 20 -10.78 17.80 7.43
N LEU A 21 -10.76 17.42 8.71
CA LEU A 21 -9.92 16.30 9.16
C LEU A 21 -10.65 15.03 9.60
N ALA A 22 -11.98 15.02 9.66
CA ALA A 22 -12.76 13.84 10.03
C ALA A 22 -13.49 13.27 8.80
N GLY A 23 -12.96 12.21 8.18
CA GLY A 23 -13.78 11.34 7.31
C GLY A 23 -13.33 11.09 5.87
N GLN A 24 -12.04 11.18 5.51
CA GLN A 24 -11.61 10.54 4.27
C GLN A 24 -11.55 9.02 4.47
N THR A 25 -12.64 8.33 4.13
CA THR A 25 -12.65 6.88 3.98
C THR A 25 -11.63 6.51 2.90
N LYS A 26 -10.67 5.65 3.24
CA LYS A 26 -9.67 5.16 2.29
C LYS A 26 -10.35 4.47 1.11
N LYS A 27 -9.77 4.59 -0.07
CA LYS A 27 -10.23 3.89 -1.27
C LYS A 27 -9.62 2.50 -1.32
N ASP A 28 -10.46 1.48 -1.49
CA ASP A 28 -9.98 0.12 -1.66
C ASP A 28 -9.46 -0.10 -3.08
N VAL A 29 -8.28 -0.71 -3.19
CA VAL A 29 -7.57 -0.95 -4.44
C VAL A 29 -7.09 -2.39 -4.45
N TYR A 30 -7.29 -3.08 -5.57
CA TYR A 30 -6.94 -4.49 -5.72
C TYR A 30 -5.93 -4.66 -6.85
N TYR A 31 -4.91 -5.48 -6.63
CA TYR A 31 -3.91 -5.83 -7.64
C TYR A 31 -3.64 -7.33 -7.64
N VAL A 32 -3.64 -7.94 -8.83
CA VAL A 32 -3.36 -9.38 -8.99
C VAL A 32 -1.88 -9.58 -9.25
N VAL A 33 -1.24 -10.40 -8.44
CA VAL A 33 0.14 -10.83 -8.65
C VAL A 33 0.16 -12.31 -9.05
N ASP A 34 0.61 -12.57 -10.27
CA ASP A 34 0.83 -13.92 -10.79
C ASP A 34 2.33 -14.18 -10.89
N THR A 35 2.85 -14.99 -9.96
CA THR A 35 4.25 -15.44 -9.99
C THR A 35 4.38 -16.86 -10.51
N LEU A 36 3.30 -17.52 -10.92
CA LEU A 36 3.27 -18.93 -11.31
C LEU A 36 3.42 -19.10 -12.82
N SER A 37 2.79 -18.21 -13.61
CA SER A 37 2.78 -18.30 -15.07
C SER A 37 4.05 -17.77 -15.75
N THR A 38 4.92 -17.08 -15.01
CA THR A 38 6.11 -16.40 -15.55
C THR A 38 7.40 -17.16 -15.18
N ALA A 39 8.29 -17.37 -16.15
CA ALA A 39 9.59 -18.00 -15.92
C ALA A 39 10.42 -17.20 -14.88
N PRO A 40 11.20 -17.83 -13.99
CA PRO A 40 11.88 -17.16 -12.86
C PRO A 40 12.70 -15.92 -13.24
N ASN A 41 13.41 -15.96 -14.37
CA ASN A 41 14.22 -14.86 -14.90
C ASN A 41 13.42 -13.69 -15.46
N ASN A 42 12.12 -13.88 -15.70
CA ASN A 42 11.21 -12.87 -16.24
C ASN A 42 10.20 -12.39 -15.19
N LYS A 43 10.25 -12.91 -13.95
CA LYS A 43 9.36 -12.49 -12.87
C LYS A 43 9.71 -11.06 -12.46
N ILE A 44 8.74 -10.17 -12.58
CA ILE A 44 8.85 -8.79 -12.10
C ILE A 44 8.54 -8.66 -10.61
N ALA A 45 8.05 -9.73 -9.97
CA ALA A 45 7.67 -9.78 -8.58
C ALA A 45 8.23 -11.04 -7.90
N GLU A 46 8.66 -10.86 -6.66
CA GLU A 46 9.08 -11.92 -5.76
C GLU A 46 8.20 -11.95 -4.51
N LEU A 47 7.86 -13.15 -4.07
CA LEU A 47 7.16 -13.41 -2.82
C LEU A 47 8.14 -14.07 -1.85
N GLY A 48 8.20 -13.57 -0.62
CA GLY A 48 9.09 -14.11 0.39
C GLY A 48 8.63 -13.86 1.81
N THR A 49 9.50 -14.17 2.75
CA THR A 49 9.24 -14.02 4.19
C THR A 49 10.45 -13.39 4.85
N GLU A 50 10.21 -12.40 5.70
CA GLU A 50 11.23 -11.75 6.51
C GLU A 50 10.72 -11.72 7.96
N GLY A 51 11.35 -12.52 8.83
CA GLY A 51 10.82 -12.80 10.17
C GLY A 51 9.40 -13.38 10.11
N ASN A 52 8.45 -12.70 10.77
CA ASN A 52 7.02 -13.06 10.74
C ASN A 52 6.24 -12.39 9.61
N LEU A 53 6.87 -11.51 8.83
CA LEU A 53 6.21 -10.77 7.75
C LEU A 53 6.35 -11.54 6.43
N LYS A 54 5.28 -11.50 5.63
CA LYS A 54 5.32 -11.87 4.22
C LYS A 54 5.55 -10.62 3.39
N TYR A 55 6.39 -10.71 2.37
CA TYR A 55 6.64 -9.61 1.45
C TYR A 55 6.32 -9.98 0.00
N ILE A 56 5.88 -8.98 -0.76
CA ILE A 56 5.78 -8.97 -2.22
C ILE A 56 6.66 -7.82 -2.71
N SER A 57 7.78 -8.12 -3.36
CA SER A 57 8.75 -7.14 -3.86
C SER A 57 8.72 -7.12 -5.38
N PHE A 58 8.45 -5.95 -5.98
CA PHE A 58 8.51 -5.75 -7.42
C PHE A 58 9.86 -5.17 -7.81
N TYR A 59 10.57 -5.90 -8.69
CA TYR A 59 11.85 -5.49 -9.26
C TYR A 59 11.65 -4.37 -10.28
N CYS A 60 11.57 -3.13 -9.79
CA CYS A 60 11.39 -1.96 -10.64
C CYS A 60 12.25 -0.81 -10.13
N LYS A 61 13.32 -0.48 -10.86
CA LYS A 61 14.10 0.77 -10.67
C LYS A 61 13.35 2.02 -11.15
N CYS A 62 12.04 1.95 -11.33
CA CYS A 62 11.28 2.78 -12.25
C CYS A 62 10.33 3.79 -11.58
N VAL A 63 10.34 3.90 -10.24
CA VAL A 63 9.46 4.82 -9.50
C VAL A 63 10.31 5.91 -8.84
N PRO A 64 10.51 7.08 -9.46
CA PRO A 64 11.18 8.21 -8.81
C PRO A 64 10.47 8.64 -7.51
N PRO A 65 11.21 9.06 -6.45
CA PRO A 65 12.67 9.17 -6.35
C PRO A 65 13.39 7.85 -5.97
N TYR A 66 12.68 6.72 -5.96
CA TYR A 66 13.14 5.47 -5.40
C TYR A 66 13.84 4.59 -6.45
N ASN A 67 15.17 4.56 -6.42
CA ASN A 67 16.01 3.59 -7.17
C ASN A 67 15.93 2.16 -6.57
N ARG A 68 14.78 1.78 -6.01
CA ARG A 68 14.61 0.59 -5.16
C ARG A 68 13.37 -0.19 -5.57
N ASN A 69 13.36 -1.47 -5.22
CA ASN A 69 12.20 -2.33 -5.42
C ASN A 69 10.99 -1.81 -4.65
N LEU A 70 9.82 -1.89 -5.28
CA LEU A 70 8.57 -1.54 -4.64
C LEU A 70 8.11 -2.73 -3.79
N THR A 71 8.21 -2.60 -2.46
CA THR A 71 7.98 -3.72 -1.54
C THR A 71 6.72 -3.51 -0.73
N PHE A 72 5.85 -4.50 -0.75
CA PHE A 72 4.64 -4.56 0.04
C PHE A 72 4.76 -5.66 1.08
N VAL A 73 4.33 -5.40 2.32
CA VAL A 73 4.40 -6.40 3.39
C VAL A 73 3.06 -6.60 4.06
N TYR A 74 2.85 -7.79 4.60
CA TYR A 74 1.73 -8.11 5.47
C TYR A 74 2.12 -9.10 6.56
N ASP A 75 1.43 -9.02 7.70
CA ASP A 75 1.55 -9.97 8.80
C ASP A 75 0.35 -10.94 8.72
N PRO A 76 0.55 -12.22 8.36
CA PRO A 76 -0.54 -13.17 8.21
C PRO A 76 -1.26 -13.46 9.54
N GLY A 77 -0.64 -13.21 10.70
CA GLY A 77 -1.26 -13.41 12.01
C GLY A 77 -2.12 -12.23 12.48
N LYS A 78 -1.98 -11.05 11.86
CA LYS A 78 -2.70 -9.83 12.25
C LYS A 78 -3.66 -9.31 11.19
N GLN A 79 -3.50 -9.72 9.95
CA GLN A 79 -4.26 -9.19 8.82
C GLN A 79 -5.25 -10.21 8.30
N ASN A 80 -6.38 -9.72 7.76
CA ASN A 80 -7.39 -10.56 7.12
C ASN A 80 -6.82 -11.15 5.83
N VAL A 81 -6.28 -12.37 5.93
CA VAL A 81 -5.89 -13.20 4.79
C VAL A 81 -7.05 -14.12 4.43
N GLN A 82 -7.44 -14.17 3.17
CA GLN A 82 -8.54 -15.01 2.70
C GLN A 82 -8.15 -15.74 1.42
N ILE A 83 -8.71 -16.95 1.23
CA ILE A 83 -8.62 -17.67 -0.04
C ILE A 83 -9.92 -17.41 -0.81
N LEU A 84 -9.80 -16.83 -2.00
CA LEU A 84 -10.90 -16.50 -2.90
C LEU A 84 -10.86 -17.42 -4.11
N ARG A 85 -12.01 -17.94 -4.53
CA ARG A 85 -12.11 -18.73 -5.78
C ARG A 85 -12.22 -17.85 -7.02
N GLU A 86 -12.81 -16.68 -6.87
CA GLU A 86 -13.09 -15.74 -7.96
C GLU A 86 -12.84 -14.31 -7.49
N ILE A 87 -12.56 -13.41 -8.45
CA ILE A 87 -12.38 -11.97 -8.21
C ILE A 87 -13.66 -11.25 -8.62
N ASN A 88 -14.35 -10.65 -7.66
CA ASN A 88 -15.60 -9.92 -7.85
C ASN A 88 -15.42 -8.38 -7.80
N HIS A 89 -14.17 -7.91 -7.89
CA HIS A 89 -13.81 -6.49 -7.82
C HIS A 89 -12.88 -6.10 -8.98
N PRO A 90 -12.96 -4.85 -9.48
CA PRO A 90 -12.00 -4.36 -10.46
C PRO A 90 -10.57 -4.37 -9.92
N THR A 91 -9.63 -4.86 -10.72
CA THR A 91 -8.21 -4.91 -10.38
C THR A 91 -7.43 -3.94 -11.25
N LEU A 92 -6.42 -3.30 -10.65
CA LEU A 92 -5.52 -2.42 -11.39
C LEU A 92 -4.54 -3.22 -12.24
N SER A 93 -4.13 -2.63 -13.37
CA SER A 93 -2.91 -3.05 -14.04
C SER A 93 -1.68 -2.62 -13.23
N TRP A 94 -0.51 -3.19 -13.54
CA TRP A 94 0.73 -2.78 -12.88
C TRP A 94 1.04 -1.31 -13.10
N LYS A 95 0.84 -0.82 -14.33
CA LYS A 95 1.02 0.58 -14.70
C LYS A 95 0.13 1.51 -13.87
N ASP A 96 -1.15 1.17 -13.74
CA ASP A 96 -2.10 2.00 -12.97
C ASP A 96 -1.74 2.05 -11.48
N LEU A 97 -1.29 0.93 -10.91
CA LEU A 97 -0.84 0.87 -9.53
C LEU A 97 0.41 1.75 -9.32
N GLN A 98 1.37 1.71 -10.24
CA GLN A 98 2.55 2.57 -10.19
C GLN A 98 2.19 4.05 -10.26
N GLU A 99 1.33 4.44 -11.21
CA GLU A 99 0.87 5.83 -11.35
C GLU A 99 0.17 6.31 -10.08
N LEU A 100 -0.65 5.44 -9.46
CA LEU A 100 -1.36 5.74 -8.23
C LEU A 100 -0.39 5.93 -7.05
N ILE A 101 0.65 5.10 -6.94
CA ILE A 101 1.71 5.22 -5.92
C ILE A 101 2.53 6.49 -6.12
N VAL A 102 2.95 6.80 -7.35
CA VAL A 102 3.70 8.04 -7.66
C VAL A 102 2.87 9.26 -7.31
N LYS A 103 1.59 9.28 -7.73
CA LYS A 103 0.70 10.43 -7.52
C LYS A 103 0.39 10.66 -6.05
N ALA A 104 0.17 9.60 -5.28
CA ALA A 104 -0.14 9.72 -3.85
C ALA A 104 1.11 9.95 -2.99
N GLY A 105 2.27 9.44 -3.43
CA GLY A 105 3.55 9.59 -2.72
C GLY A 105 3.47 9.11 -1.27
N ALA A 106 3.92 9.96 -0.34
CA ALA A 106 3.91 9.68 1.09
C ALA A 106 2.50 9.46 1.68
N GLU A 107 1.47 10.01 1.03
CA GLU A 107 0.08 9.94 1.49
C GLU A 107 -0.65 8.68 1.04
N PHE A 108 -0.02 7.80 0.27
CA PHE A 108 -0.64 6.58 -0.24
C PHE A 108 -1.35 5.78 0.86
N LYS A 109 -0.65 5.55 1.99
CA LYS A 109 -1.20 4.79 3.13
C LYS A 109 -2.40 5.45 3.79
N HIS A 110 -2.58 6.76 3.65
CA HIS A 110 -3.68 7.53 4.22
C HIS A 110 -4.88 7.61 3.27
N GLN A 111 -4.64 7.48 1.97
CA GLN A 111 -5.68 7.60 0.94
C GLN A 111 -6.23 6.25 0.45
N TYR A 112 -5.45 5.17 0.56
CA TYR A 112 -5.77 3.88 -0.05
C TYR A 112 -5.59 2.69 0.91
N ASN A 113 -6.46 1.69 0.75
CA ASN A 113 -6.27 0.34 1.26
C ASN A 113 -5.89 -0.55 0.08
N LEU A 114 -4.66 -1.05 0.05
CA LEU A 114 -4.21 -1.94 -1.02
C LEU A 114 -4.37 -3.40 -0.60
N THR A 115 -5.09 -4.16 -1.41
CA THR A 115 -5.16 -5.62 -1.34
C THR A 115 -4.40 -6.23 -2.51
N ILE A 116 -3.45 -7.11 -2.22
CA ILE A 116 -2.79 -7.94 -3.22
C ILE A 116 -3.48 -9.30 -3.26
N LEU A 117 -3.79 -9.75 -4.48
CA LEU A 117 -4.39 -11.04 -4.80
C LEU A 117 -3.32 -11.92 -5.45
N GLU A 118 -2.68 -12.78 -4.66
CA GLU A 118 -1.67 -13.74 -5.13
C GLU A 118 -2.35 -14.95 -5.77
N VAL A 119 -2.02 -15.23 -7.04
CA VAL A 119 -2.50 -16.45 -7.72
C VAL A 119 -1.84 -17.68 -7.12
N LEU A 120 -2.65 -18.67 -6.74
CA LEU A 120 -2.23 -19.95 -6.18
C LEU A 120 -2.23 -21.08 -7.24
N PRO A 121 -1.51 -22.21 -7.00
CA PRO A 121 -1.38 -23.28 -7.99
C PRO A 121 -2.70 -23.91 -8.45
N ASP A 122 -3.74 -23.87 -7.63
CA ASP A 122 -5.09 -24.35 -7.93
C ASP A 122 -5.97 -23.31 -8.64
N LYS A 123 -5.37 -22.19 -9.10
CA LYS A 123 -6.04 -21.03 -9.71
C LYS A 123 -6.99 -20.29 -8.77
N THR A 124 -6.87 -20.49 -7.46
CA THR A 124 -7.48 -19.62 -6.46
C THR A 124 -6.57 -18.43 -6.15
N TYR A 125 -7.05 -17.50 -5.31
CA TYR A 125 -6.33 -16.28 -4.97
C TYR A 125 -6.18 -16.15 -3.46
N ARG A 126 -4.97 -15.92 -2.97
CA ARG A 126 -4.74 -15.45 -1.61
C ARG A 126 -4.86 -13.94 -1.60
N SER A 127 -5.89 -13.45 -0.92
CA SER A 127 -6.09 -12.02 -0.66
C SER A 127 -5.34 -11.63 0.61
N ALA A 128 -4.52 -10.60 0.52
CA ALA A 128 -3.88 -9.97 1.67
C ALA A 128 -3.98 -8.45 1.53
N ASN A 129 -4.49 -7.80 2.57
CA ASN A 129 -4.22 -6.38 2.73
C ASN A 129 -2.72 -6.20 2.91
N VAL A 130 -2.15 -5.19 2.28
CA VAL A 130 -0.71 -4.94 2.35
C VAL A 130 -0.45 -3.47 2.63
N ARG A 131 0.75 -3.20 3.12
CA ARG A 131 1.26 -1.84 3.22
C ARG A 131 2.54 -1.71 2.40
N LEU A 132 2.64 -0.57 1.71
CA LEU A 132 3.85 -0.19 1.00
C LEU A 132 4.94 0.16 2.01
N VAL A 133 6.14 -0.38 1.83
CA VAL A 133 7.32 -0.04 2.61
C VAL A 133 8.42 0.46 1.68
N LEU A 134 8.99 1.61 2.02
CA LEU A 134 10.04 2.26 1.23
C LEU A 134 11.44 1.70 1.50
N TYR A 135 11.59 1.02 2.64
CA TYR A 135 12.79 0.31 3.06
C TYR A 135 12.35 -1.09 3.51
N PRO A 136 13.17 -2.13 3.33
CA PRO A 136 12.95 -3.38 4.08
C PRO A 136 12.84 -2.99 5.55
N GLU A 137 11.77 -3.40 6.21
CA GLU A 137 11.73 -3.19 7.65
C GLU A 137 12.84 -4.02 8.23
N THR A 138 13.76 -3.39 8.94
CA THR A 138 14.81 -4.09 9.67
C THR A 138 14.16 -4.90 10.78
N THR A 139 13.71 -6.10 10.44
CA THR A 139 13.59 -7.18 11.42
C THR A 139 14.90 -7.94 11.36
N VAL A 140 15.77 -7.66 12.35
CA VAL A 140 16.77 -8.58 12.93
C VAL A 140 16.44 -10.03 12.48
N ASP A 141 17.16 -10.70 11.57
CA ASP A 141 18.61 -10.92 11.48
C ASP A 141 19.13 -11.00 10.03
N PHE A 142 20.09 -10.13 9.70
CA PHE A 142 21.23 -10.47 8.84
C PHE A 142 22.44 -10.75 9.75
N GLU A 143 22.29 -11.60 10.76
CA GLU A 143 23.43 -12.23 11.42
C GLU A 143 23.45 -13.71 11.08
N LYS A 144 24.42 -14.04 10.23
CA LYS A 144 25.07 -15.35 10.07
C LYS A 144 24.52 -16.47 10.96
N LEU A 145 23.91 -17.46 10.34
CA LEU A 145 24.17 -18.87 10.62
C LEU A 145 24.32 -19.61 9.29
#